data_AF-A0A0P9ET27-F1
#
_entry.id   AF-A0A0P9ET27-F1
#
_cell.length_a   1.000
_cell.length_b   1.000
_cell.length_c   1.000
_cell.angle_alpha   90.00
_cell.angle_beta   90.00
_cell.angle_gamma   90.00
#
_symmetry.space_group_name_H-M   'P 1'
#
loop_
_entity.id
_entity.type
_entity.pdbx_description
1 polymer ?
#
loop_
_entity_poly.entity_id
_entity_poly.type
_entity_poly.pdbx_seq_one_letter_code
_entity_poly.pdbx_strand_id
1 'polypeptide(L)'
;MAHRGKLTVRPGLWGLLLGAALLLAANHTAAARELAADEDRFVEVEAVGVGVTPAGAPAVLLRRPGAGKAVPIFVDAGQAQAIAMALQEVEPSRPMTHDLLRDTLGALEAELRRIYVDDVRDGAFYGMLELAVAGREAPVRVDSRPSDALALALRAGVPILAAPKVLEAAREVEYRGMEERIARAAGITVNPLTEELRRALELPDRKGVVVSAAIGPAHHAGLRPGALITAINGETPRGPAHFRALLRETPSGERAEVTFWQEGEEHRIEIPPELSGGHRARRAPRRPEPHG
;
A
#
# COMPACT_ATOMS: atom_id res chain seq x y z
N MET A 1 -56.56 -67.57 9.78
CA MET A 1 -55.44 -67.56 8.82
C MET A 1 -55.08 -66.12 8.50
N ALA A 2 -53.96 -65.62 9.04
CA ALA A 2 -53.20 -64.47 8.55
C ALA A 2 -51.95 -64.32 9.43
N HIS A 3 -50.82 -64.87 8.98
CA HIS A 3 -49.54 -64.81 9.69
C HIS A 3 -48.87 -63.48 9.33
N ARG A 4 -48.82 -62.51 10.26
CA ARG A 4 -47.96 -61.31 10.13
C ARG A 4 -46.56 -61.64 10.65
N GLY A 5 -45.59 -61.75 9.75
CA GLY A 5 -44.18 -61.83 10.10
C GLY A 5 -43.67 -60.49 10.63
N LYS A 6 -43.15 -60.45 11.86
CA LYS A 6 -42.42 -59.30 12.39
C LYS A 6 -40.98 -59.38 11.88
N LEU A 7 -40.59 -58.48 10.98
CA LEU A 7 -39.19 -58.24 10.64
C LEU A 7 -38.51 -57.55 11.84
N THR A 8 -37.67 -58.29 12.54
CA THR A 8 -36.74 -57.74 13.54
C THR A 8 -35.47 -57.34 12.80
N VAL A 9 -35.29 -56.05 12.56
CA VAL A 9 -34.03 -55.51 12.03
C VAL A 9 -33.04 -55.45 13.20
N ARG A 10 -32.05 -56.33 13.21
CA ARG A 10 -30.89 -56.22 14.10
C ARG A 10 -30.07 -55.00 13.67
N PRO A 11 -29.63 -54.12 14.61
CA PRO A 11 -28.72 -53.05 14.26
C PRO A 11 -27.36 -53.68 13.90
N GLY A 12 -27.09 -53.77 12.61
CA GLY A 12 -25.81 -54.24 12.09
C GLY A 12 -24.70 -53.23 12.40
N LEU A 13 -23.48 -53.74 12.56
CA LEU A 13 -22.20 -53.07 12.83
C LEU A 13 -21.83 -51.87 11.92
N TRP A 14 -22.72 -51.42 11.04
CA TRP A 14 -22.51 -50.35 10.07
C TRP A 14 -22.44 -48.95 10.69
N GLY A 15 -22.97 -48.76 11.90
CA GLY A 15 -22.90 -47.47 12.61
C GLY A 15 -21.50 -47.06 13.07
N LEU A 16 -20.60 -48.03 13.28
CA LEU A 16 -19.22 -47.77 13.75
C LEU A 16 -18.25 -47.43 12.62
N LEU A 17 -18.54 -47.84 11.38
CA LEU A 17 -17.68 -47.53 10.22
C LEU A 17 -17.94 -46.14 9.63
N LEU A 18 -19.16 -45.60 9.76
CA LEU A 18 -19.45 -44.20 9.36
C LEU A 18 -18.86 -43.17 10.34
N GLY A 19 -18.74 -43.52 11.63
CA GLY A 19 -18.08 -42.66 12.62
C GLY A 19 -16.57 -42.53 12.40
N ALA A 20 -15.90 -43.62 12.03
CA ALA A 20 -14.46 -43.62 11.75
C ALA A 20 -14.10 -42.94 10.41
N ALA A 21 -14.97 -43.05 9.39
CA ALA A 21 -14.76 -42.38 8.11
C ALA A 21 -14.99 -40.86 8.18
N LEU A 22 -15.87 -40.37 9.06
CA LEU A 22 -16.02 -38.92 9.29
C LEU A 22 -14.91 -38.32 10.17
N LEU A 23 -14.28 -39.11 11.04
CA LEU A 23 -13.15 -38.67 11.85
C LEU A 23 -11.82 -38.55 11.06
N LEU A 24 -11.74 -39.17 9.88
CA LEU A 24 -10.60 -39.01 8.97
C LEU A 24 -10.70 -37.76 8.07
N ALA A 25 -11.84 -37.06 8.08
CA ALA A 25 -12.07 -35.85 7.28
C ALA A 25 -11.92 -34.53 8.07
N ALA A 26 -11.50 -34.58 9.34
CA ALA A 26 -11.26 -33.40 10.17
C ALA A 26 -9.81 -32.89 10.15
N ASN A 27 -8.92 -33.52 9.40
CA ASN A 27 -7.62 -32.95 9.02
C ASN A 27 -7.75 -32.26 7.65
N HIS A 28 -8.68 -31.32 7.52
CA HIS A 28 -8.41 -30.20 6.65
C HIS A 28 -7.39 -29.32 7.38
N THR A 29 -6.13 -29.73 7.33
CA THR A 29 -5.00 -28.81 7.45
C THR A 29 -5.23 -27.77 6.38
N ALA A 30 -5.83 -26.64 6.77
CA ALA A 30 -5.94 -25.47 5.92
C ALA A 30 -4.53 -25.22 5.39
N ALA A 31 -4.36 -25.44 4.08
CA ALA A 31 -3.14 -25.55 3.28
C ALA A 31 -1.92 -24.75 3.79
N ALA A 32 -1.34 -25.16 4.91
CA ALA A 32 -0.18 -24.52 5.48
C ALA A 32 1.04 -25.24 4.91
N ARG A 33 1.62 -24.66 3.86
CA ARG A 33 3.01 -24.96 3.53
C ARG A 33 3.88 -24.61 4.75
N GLU A 34 4.97 -25.34 4.94
CA GLU A 34 5.97 -24.98 5.95
C GLU A 34 6.64 -23.65 5.56
N LEU A 35 7.17 -22.94 6.56
CA LEU A 35 8.02 -21.78 6.31
C LEU A 35 9.25 -22.25 5.54
N ALA A 36 9.68 -21.44 4.57
CA ALA A 36 10.76 -21.85 3.69
C ALA A 36 12.18 -21.64 4.28
N ALA A 37 12.26 -21.28 5.56
CA ALA A 37 13.45 -21.16 6.39
C ALA A 37 13.05 -21.33 7.87
N ASP A 38 14.03 -21.63 8.73
CA ASP A 38 13.83 -21.63 10.18
C ASP A 38 13.47 -20.21 10.69
N GLU A 39 12.62 -20.13 11.71
CA GLU A 39 12.07 -18.87 12.22
C GLU A 39 13.13 -17.88 12.70
N ASP A 40 14.23 -18.38 13.27
CA ASP A 40 15.35 -17.59 13.78
C ASP A 40 16.16 -16.91 12.67
N ARG A 41 16.01 -17.35 11.42
CA ARG A 41 16.69 -16.77 10.26
C ARG A 41 15.94 -15.59 9.65
N PHE A 42 14.69 -15.36 10.03
CA PHE A 42 13.91 -14.26 9.49
C PHE A 42 14.40 -12.92 10.02
N VAL A 43 14.34 -11.92 9.14
CA VAL A 43 14.74 -10.56 9.46
C VAL A 43 13.52 -9.66 9.47
N GLU A 44 13.35 -8.90 10.52
CA GLU A 44 12.29 -7.88 10.58
C GLU A 44 12.57 -6.75 9.58
N VAL A 45 11.52 -6.37 8.84
CA VAL A 45 11.59 -5.34 7.81
C VAL A 45 10.41 -4.39 7.93
N GLU A 46 10.59 -3.19 7.38
CA GLU A 46 9.58 -2.15 7.28
C GLU A 46 9.10 -2.05 5.83
N ALA A 47 7.78 -1.97 5.63
CA ALA A 47 7.24 -1.46 4.37
C ALA A 47 7.36 0.06 4.39
N VAL A 48 8.29 0.60 3.62
CA VAL A 48 8.64 2.04 3.64
C VAL A 48 7.91 2.85 2.58
N GLY A 49 7.18 2.19 1.69
CA GLY A 49 6.46 2.86 0.62
C GLY A 49 5.97 1.90 -0.43
N VAL A 50 5.03 2.39 -1.23
CA VAL A 50 4.72 1.81 -2.53
C VAL A 50 5.49 2.61 -3.57
N GLY A 51 5.86 2.02 -4.69
CA GLY A 51 6.62 2.62 -5.77
C GLY A 51 6.19 2.07 -7.11
N VAL A 52 6.74 2.65 -8.18
CA VAL A 52 6.62 2.13 -9.56
C VAL A 52 8.04 1.84 -10.07
N THR A 53 8.33 0.62 -10.48
CA THR A 53 9.66 0.31 -11.02
C THR A 53 9.94 1.08 -12.33
N PRO A 54 11.21 1.14 -12.80
CA PRO A 54 11.51 1.75 -14.11
C PRO A 54 10.68 1.17 -15.25
N ALA A 55 10.29 -0.11 -15.15
CA ALA A 55 9.42 -0.79 -16.11
C ALA A 55 7.92 -0.44 -15.97
N GLY A 56 7.55 0.50 -15.10
CA GLY A 56 6.16 0.90 -14.90
C GLY A 56 5.34 0.00 -13.98
N ALA A 57 5.91 -1.10 -13.47
CA ALA A 57 5.18 -2.02 -12.57
C ALA A 57 5.15 -1.52 -11.12
N PRO A 58 3.99 -1.50 -10.43
CA PRO A 58 3.90 -1.17 -9.02
C PRO A 58 4.67 -2.16 -8.13
N ALA A 59 5.24 -1.67 -7.03
CA ALA A 59 5.95 -2.48 -6.06
C ALA A 59 5.85 -1.90 -4.64
N VAL A 60 5.84 -2.76 -3.63
CA VAL A 60 6.04 -2.36 -2.23
C VAL A 60 7.52 -2.45 -1.91
N LEU A 61 8.06 -1.46 -1.22
CA LEU A 61 9.47 -1.39 -0.89
C LEU A 61 9.66 -1.83 0.57
N LEU A 62 10.32 -2.98 0.75
CA LEU A 62 10.66 -3.54 2.06
C LEU A 62 12.10 -3.19 2.42
N ARG A 63 12.34 -2.73 3.64
CA ARG A 63 13.66 -2.25 4.07
C ARG A 63 13.99 -2.79 5.45
N ARG A 64 15.23 -3.20 5.66
CA ARG A 64 15.73 -3.46 7.02
C ARG A 64 15.79 -2.13 7.80
N PRO A 65 15.41 -2.09 9.08
CA PRO A 65 15.56 -0.89 9.89
C PRO A 65 16.99 -0.32 9.81
N GLY A 66 17.11 0.97 9.50
CA GLY A 66 18.40 1.66 9.36
C GLY A 66 19.21 1.35 8.07
N ALA A 67 18.75 0.47 7.19
CA ALA A 67 19.43 0.20 5.92
C ALA A 67 19.13 1.29 4.87
N GLY A 68 20.09 1.60 3.99
CA GLY A 68 19.90 2.55 2.89
C GLY A 68 19.25 1.97 1.64
N LYS A 69 19.00 0.66 1.60
CA LYS A 69 18.52 -0.07 0.41
C LYS A 69 17.24 -0.83 0.70
N ALA A 70 16.37 -0.92 -0.30
CA ALA A 70 15.08 -1.62 -0.19
C ALA A 70 14.92 -2.72 -1.24
N VAL A 71 14.10 -3.70 -0.89
CA VAL A 71 13.71 -4.87 -1.66
C VAL A 71 12.32 -4.60 -2.26
N PRO A 72 12.17 -4.54 -3.59
CA PRO A 72 10.87 -4.38 -4.22
C PRO A 72 10.11 -5.70 -4.28
N ILE A 73 8.89 -5.70 -3.74
CA ILE A 73 7.90 -6.75 -3.91
C ILE A 73 6.88 -6.28 -4.93
N PHE A 74 6.90 -6.87 -6.13
CA PHE A 74 6.00 -6.48 -7.22
C PHE A 74 4.56 -6.83 -6.89
N VAL A 75 3.66 -5.88 -7.14
CA VAL A 75 2.22 -6.01 -6.86
C VAL A 75 1.42 -5.38 -7.99
N ASP A 76 0.14 -5.73 -8.09
CA ASP A 76 -0.77 -5.05 -9.00
C ASP A 76 -1.20 -3.67 -8.44
N ALA A 77 -1.85 -2.86 -9.28
CA ALA A 77 -2.27 -1.51 -8.93
C ALA A 77 -3.30 -1.45 -7.77
N GLY A 78 -4.20 -2.43 -7.69
CA GLY A 78 -5.22 -2.48 -6.63
C GLY A 78 -4.60 -2.80 -5.27
N GLN A 79 -3.68 -3.77 -5.26
CA GLN A 79 -2.87 -4.12 -4.09
C GLN A 79 -2.00 -2.95 -3.63
N ALA A 80 -1.30 -2.32 -4.57
CA ALA A 80 -0.50 -1.12 -4.32
C ALA A 80 -1.33 -0.03 -3.64
N GLN A 81 -2.54 0.25 -4.13
CA GLN A 81 -3.43 1.26 -3.54
C GLN A 81 -3.87 0.87 -2.12
N ALA A 82 -4.27 -0.38 -1.89
CA ALA A 82 -4.71 -0.85 -0.58
C ALA A 82 -3.61 -0.77 0.49
N ILE A 83 -2.36 -1.00 0.09
CA ILE A 83 -1.16 -0.90 0.95
C ILE A 83 -0.79 0.57 1.16
N ALA A 84 -0.82 1.40 0.12
CA ALA A 84 -0.54 2.83 0.23
C ALA A 84 -1.48 3.52 1.22
N MET A 85 -2.78 3.19 1.21
CA MET A 85 -3.74 3.72 2.17
C MET A 85 -3.40 3.33 3.61
N ALA A 86 -2.95 2.09 3.84
CA ALA A 86 -2.54 1.63 5.18
C ALA A 86 -1.27 2.33 5.66
N LEU A 87 -0.27 2.50 4.78
CA LEU A 87 0.96 3.25 5.09
C LEU A 87 0.70 4.72 5.42
N GLN A 88 -0.32 5.32 4.82
CA GLN A 88 -0.73 6.70 5.08
C GLN A 88 -1.72 6.82 6.23
N GLU A 89 -2.05 5.71 6.90
CA GLU A 89 -3.03 5.65 7.99
C GLU A 89 -4.38 6.29 7.62
N VAL A 90 -4.78 6.15 6.34
CA VAL A 90 -6.04 6.70 5.84
C VAL A 90 -7.18 5.77 6.20
N GLU A 91 -8.07 6.22 7.08
CA GLU A 91 -9.30 5.51 7.42
C GLU A 91 -10.37 5.67 6.32
N PRO A 92 -10.84 4.57 5.70
CA PRO A 92 -11.89 4.63 4.70
C PRO A 92 -13.26 4.84 5.37
N SER A 93 -14.20 5.45 4.64
CA SER A 93 -15.57 5.67 5.13
C SER A 93 -16.37 4.37 5.34
N ARG A 94 -15.96 3.29 4.69
CA ARG A 94 -16.47 1.93 4.84
C ARG A 94 -15.28 0.97 4.84
N PRO A 95 -15.32 -0.14 5.62
CA PRO A 95 -14.24 -1.12 5.64
C PRO A 95 -13.91 -1.64 4.24
N MET A 96 -12.63 -1.63 3.88
CA MET A 96 -12.15 -2.32 2.68
C MET A 96 -11.97 -3.82 2.97
N THR A 97 -11.57 -4.59 1.97
CA THR A 97 -11.40 -6.05 2.08
C THR A 97 -10.45 -6.45 3.22
N HIS A 98 -9.30 -5.78 3.35
CA HIS A 98 -8.34 -6.09 4.41
C HIS A 98 -8.82 -5.63 5.80
N ASP A 99 -9.61 -4.55 5.87
CA ASP A 99 -10.25 -4.14 7.13
C ASP A 99 -11.30 -5.17 7.56
N LEU A 100 -12.18 -5.56 6.64
CA LEU A 100 -13.17 -6.61 6.86
C LEU A 100 -12.52 -7.91 7.32
N LEU A 101 -11.40 -8.32 6.71
CA LEU A 101 -10.71 -9.54 7.08
C LEU A 101 -10.06 -9.44 8.48
N ARG A 102 -9.41 -8.31 8.81
CA ARG A 102 -8.89 -8.06 10.17
C ARG A 102 -10.01 -8.14 11.20
N ASP A 103 -11.13 -7.47 10.96
CA ASP A 103 -12.25 -7.41 11.88
C ASP A 103 -12.94 -8.80 12.02
N THR A 104 -12.99 -9.57 10.92
CA THR A 104 -13.48 -10.95 10.93
C THR A 104 -12.57 -11.87 11.74
N LEU A 105 -11.24 -11.76 11.62
CA LEU A 105 -10.30 -12.52 12.44
C LEU A 105 -10.51 -12.20 13.93
N GLY A 106 -10.64 -10.91 14.27
CA GLY A 106 -10.92 -10.49 15.64
C GLY A 106 -12.23 -11.04 16.19
N ALA A 107 -13.30 -11.03 15.37
CA ALA A 107 -14.60 -11.60 15.75
C ALA A 107 -14.57 -13.13 15.94
N LEU A 108 -13.59 -13.81 15.34
CA LEU A 108 -13.34 -15.25 15.48
C LEU A 108 -12.30 -15.56 16.55
N GLU A 109 -11.91 -14.58 17.39
CA GLU A 109 -10.88 -14.72 18.42
C GLU A 109 -9.54 -15.23 17.87
N ALA A 110 -9.23 -14.82 16.62
CA ALA A 110 -7.96 -15.05 15.95
C ALA A 110 -7.20 -13.73 15.84
N GLU A 111 -6.00 -13.69 16.42
CA GLU A 111 -5.13 -12.52 16.42
C GLU A 111 -3.99 -12.74 15.42
N LEU A 112 -3.89 -11.86 14.42
CA LEU A 112 -2.71 -11.80 13.58
C LEU A 112 -1.51 -11.38 14.44
N ARG A 113 -0.48 -12.22 14.55
CA ARG A 113 0.70 -11.95 15.38
C ARG A 113 1.85 -11.33 14.59
N ARG A 114 2.04 -11.79 13.36
CA ARG A 114 3.06 -11.33 12.41
C ARG A 114 2.75 -11.89 11.03
N ILE A 115 3.43 -11.37 10.03
CA ILE A 115 3.44 -11.98 8.69
C ILE A 115 4.86 -12.31 8.25
N TYR A 116 4.97 -13.28 7.35
CA TYR A 116 6.21 -13.63 6.69
C TYR A 116 6.13 -13.32 5.20
N VAL A 117 7.21 -12.81 4.63
CA VAL A 117 7.54 -12.89 3.20
C VAL A 117 8.68 -13.89 3.09
N ASP A 118 8.31 -15.17 2.94
CA ASP A 118 9.24 -16.27 3.25
C ASP A 118 9.84 -16.96 2.02
N ASP A 119 9.24 -16.83 0.83
CA ASP A 119 9.74 -17.51 -0.37
C ASP A 119 9.70 -16.65 -1.64
N VAL A 120 10.56 -17.03 -2.58
CA VAL A 120 10.54 -16.60 -3.96
C VAL A 120 10.84 -17.81 -4.87
N ARG A 121 9.93 -18.12 -5.79
CA ARG A 121 10.06 -19.23 -6.74
C ARG A 121 9.67 -18.74 -8.12
N ASP A 122 10.54 -18.92 -9.11
CA ASP A 122 10.31 -18.45 -10.48
C ASP A 122 9.91 -16.96 -10.57
N GLY A 123 10.46 -16.13 -9.67
CA GLY A 123 10.14 -14.71 -9.56
C GLY A 123 8.82 -14.36 -8.85
N ALA A 124 8.04 -15.37 -8.42
CA ALA A 124 6.84 -15.18 -7.61
C ALA A 124 7.18 -15.23 -6.12
N PHE A 125 6.80 -14.19 -5.39
CA PHE A 125 6.98 -14.10 -3.93
C PHE A 125 5.81 -14.74 -3.18
N TYR A 126 6.11 -15.33 -2.03
CA TYR A 126 5.13 -16.02 -1.17
C TYR A 126 5.08 -15.38 0.21
N GLY A 127 3.87 -15.26 0.75
CA GLY A 127 3.59 -14.72 2.06
C GLY A 127 2.93 -15.75 2.98
N MET A 128 2.96 -15.49 4.28
CA MET A 128 2.31 -16.32 5.28
C MET A 128 1.79 -15.44 6.40
N LEU A 129 0.56 -15.68 6.85
CA LEU A 129 0.03 -15.09 8.07
C LEU A 129 0.27 -16.04 9.23
N GLU A 130 0.66 -15.51 10.39
CA GLU A 130 0.71 -16.26 11.63
C GLU A 130 -0.37 -15.76 12.59
N LEU A 131 -1.32 -16.63 12.89
CA LEU A 131 -2.48 -16.34 13.73
C LEU A 131 -2.34 -17.06 15.08
N ALA A 132 -2.55 -16.34 16.18
CA ALA A 132 -2.86 -16.95 17.46
C ALA A 132 -4.37 -17.14 17.55
N VAL A 133 -4.83 -18.35 17.85
CA VAL A 133 -6.26 -18.68 17.94
C VAL A 133 -6.56 -19.19 19.34
N ALA A 134 -7.61 -18.66 19.96
CA ALA A 134 -8.02 -19.08 21.30
C ALA A 134 -8.17 -20.61 21.39
N GLY A 135 -7.59 -21.20 22.44
CA GLY A 135 -7.61 -22.65 22.67
C GLY A 135 -6.61 -23.47 21.85
N ARG A 136 -5.73 -22.85 21.06
CA ARG A 136 -4.60 -23.53 20.39
C ARG A 136 -3.27 -23.09 20.99
N GLU A 137 -2.43 -24.06 21.36
CA GLU A 137 -1.08 -23.78 21.86
C GLU A 137 -0.12 -23.36 20.73
N ALA A 138 -0.22 -24.02 19.58
CA ALA A 138 0.60 -23.70 18.41
C ALA A 138 -0.07 -22.65 17.53
N PRO A 139 0.71 -21.74 16.91
CA PRO A 139 0.17 -20.76 15.97
C PRO A 139 -0.42 -21.45 14.73
N VAL A 140 -1.49 -20.85 14.20
CA VAL A 140 -2.10 -21.25 12.93
C VAL A 140 -1.48 -20.43 11.80
N ARG A 141 -0.93 -21.12 10.81
CA ARG A 141 -0.33 -20.49 9.63
C ARG A 141 -1.29 -20.55 8.45
N VAL A 142 -1.41 -19.46 7.72
CA VAL A 142 -2.27 -19.34 6.54
C VAL A 142 -1.46 -18.81 5.37
N ASP A 143 -1.35 -19.62 4.32
CA ASP A 143 -0.64 -19.22 3.10
C ASP A 143 -1.31 -18.01 2.45
N SER A 144 -0.50 -17.07 1.95
CA SER A 144 -1.00 -15.84 1.37
C SER A 144 -0.08 -15.30 0.28
N ARG A 145 -0.61 -14.37 -0.51
CA ARG A 145 0.27 -13.49 -1.29
C ARG A 145 0.95 -12.49 -0.34
N PRO A 146 2.19 -12.06 -0.63
CA PRO A 146 2.86 -11.02 0.15
C PRO A 146 2.05 -9.73 0.21
N SER A 147 1.40 -9.33 -0.89
CA SER A 147 0.59 -8.11 -0.94
C SER A 147 -0.54 -8.09 0.10
N ASP A 148 -1.29 -9.19 0.22
CA ASP A 148 -2.38 -9.30 1.18
C ASP A 148 -1.88 -9.34 2.63
N ALA A 149 -0.76 -10.04 2.86
CA ALA A 149 -0.10 -10.09 4.16
C ALA A 149 0.41 -8.71 4.60
N LEU A 150 1.07 -7.98 3.70
CA LEU A 150 1.56 -6.63 3.96
C LEU A 150 0.39 -5.67 4.27
N ALA A 151 -0.69 -5.73 3.47
CA ALA A 151 -1.86 -4.89 3.67
C ALA A 151 -2.57 -5.14 5.02
N LEU A 152 -2.59 -6.39 5.50
CA LEU A 152 -3.10 -6.75 6.82
C LEU A 152 -2.13 -6.35 7.94
N ALA A 153 -0.84 -6.62 7.78
CA ALA A 153 0.16 -6.31 8.80
C ALA A 153 0.21 -4.83 9.13
N LEU A 154 0.17 -3.98 8.11
CA LEU A 154 0.13 -2.52 8.26
C LEU A 154 -1.15 -2.03 8.98
N ARG A 155 -2.30 -2.66 8.69
CA ARG A 155 -3.58 -2.32 9.33
C ARG A 155 -3.72 -2.84 10.77
N ALA A 156 -3.03 -3.93 11.09
CA ALA A 156 -3.03 -4.54 12.42
C ALA A 156 -1.87 -4.04 13.29
N GLY A 157 -0.88 -3.36 12.71
CA GLY A 157 0.32 -2.91 13.41
C GLY A 157 1.21 -4.06 13.87
N VAL A 158 1.31 -5.14 13.07
CA VAL A 158 2.08 -6.34 13.44
C VAL A 158 3.40 -6.44 12.68
N PRO A 159 4.42 -7.14 13.22
CA PRO A 159 5.72 -7.28 12.56
C PRO A 159 5.65 -7.94 11.19
N ILE A 160 6.52 -7.47 10.29
CA ILE A 160 6.74 -8.01 8.96
C ILE A 160 8.13 -8.68 8.95
N LEU A 161 8.16 -9.98 8.70
CA LEU A 161 9.39 -10.78 8.69
C LEU A 161 9.72 -11.23 7.26
N ALA A 162 10.96 -11.06 6.82
CA ALA A 162 11.42 -11.49 5.50
C ALA A 162 12.50 -12.57 5.62
N ALA A 163 12.40 -13.61 4.80
CA ALA A 163 13.45 -14.63 4.72
C ALA A 163 14.71 -14.08 4.05
N PRO A 164 15.93 -14.55 4.42
CA PRO A 164 17.17 -14.10 3.80
C PRO A 164 17.18 -14.21 2.29
N LYS A 165 16.67 -15.33 1.74
CA LYS A 165 16.59 -15.55 0.29
C LYS A 165 15.68 -14.54 -0.43
N VAL A 166 14.64 -14.01 0.23
CA VAL A 166 13.79 -12.96 -0.34
C VAL A 166 14.57 -11.66 -0.43
N LEU A 167 15.35 -11.35 0.61
CA LEU A 167 16.20 -10.16 0.65
C LEU A 167 17.34 -10.24 -0.37
N GLU A 168 17.87 -11.43 -0.63
CA GLU A 168 18.96 -11.69 -1.58
C GLU A 168 18.49 -11.77 -3.04
N ALA A 169 17.32 -12.37 -3.29
CA ALA A 169 16.80 -12.58 -4.65
C ALA A 169 16.28 -11.30 -5.29
N ALA A 170 15.80 -10.36 -4.48
CA ALA A 170 15.40 -9.07 -4.99
C ALA A 170 16.66 -8.23 -5.27
N ARG A 171 16.78 -7.73 -6.51
CA ARG A 171 17.79 -6.70 -6.80
C ARG A 171 17.49 -5.50 -5.90
N GLU A 172 18.34 -5.25 -4.92
CA GLU A 172 18.25 -4.08 -4.06
C GLU A 172 18.18 -2.84 -4.97
N VAL A 173 17.10 -2.08 -4.85
CA VAL A 173 16.98 -0.78 -5.51
C VAL A 173 17.35 0.31 -4.52
N GLU A 174 18.04 1.34 -4.98
CA GLU A 174 18.15 2.58 -4.20
C GLU A 174 16.73 3.08 -3.93
N TYR A 175 16.37 3.11 -2.65
CA TYR A 175 15.07 3.62 -2.23
C TYR A 175 15.08 5.15 -2.39
N ARG A 176 14.37 5.63 -3.41
CA ARG A 176 13.92 7.03 -3.53
C ARG A 176 12.42 7.01 -3.29
N GLY A 177 11.97 7.42 -2.10
CA GLY A 177 10.59 7.26 -1.64
C GLY A 177 9.55 7.83 -2.61
N MET A 178 8.32 7.29 -2.57
CA MET A 178 7.20 7.72 -3.45
C MET A 178 6.93 9.22 -3.41
N GLU A 179 7.22 9.87 -2.27
CA GLU A 179 7.07 11.31 -2.08
C GLU A 179 8.00 12.14 -2.99
N GLU A 180 9.06 11.52 -3.54
CA GLU A 180 9.95 12.15 -4.52
C GLU A 180 9.47 11.97 -5.97
N ARG A 181 8.48 11.11 -6.24
CA ARG A 181 8.08 10.74 -7.60
C ARG A 181 6.77 11.34 -8.04
N ILE A 182 5.82 11.59 -7.14
CA ILE A 182 4.62 12.35 -7.48
C ILE A 182 4.41 13.39 -6.39
N ALA A 183 4.44 14.66 -6.77
CA ALA A 183 4.17 15.76 -5.84
C ALA A 183 2.88 16.45 -6.21
N ARG A 184 2.07 16.75 -5.20
CA ARG A 184 0.85 17.54 -5.33
C ARG A 184 0.97 18.81 -4.49
N ALA A 185 0.78 19.96 -5.11
CA ALA A 185 0.77 21.26 -4.45
C ALA A 185 -0.02 22.26 -5.31
N ALA A 186 -0.70 23.23 -4.67
CA ALA A 186 -1.50 24.26 -5.38
C ALA A 186 -2.52 23.72 -6.42
N GLY A 187 -3.02 22.48 -6.26
CA GLY A 187 -3.92 21.84 -7.24
C GLY A 187 -3.21 21.27 -8.48
N ILE A 188 -1.88 21.24 -8.50
CA ILE A 188 -1.05 20.66 -9.55
C ILE A 188 -0.47 19.34 -9.04
N THR A 189 -0.56 18.29 -9.85
CA THR A 189 0.15 17.03 -9.66
C THR A 189 1.24 16.92 -10.71
N VAL A 190 2.47 16.63 -10.29
CA VAL A 190 3.63 16.52 -11.19
C VAL A 190 4.36 15.18 -11.06
N ASN A 191 4.93 14.74 -12.17
CA ASN A 191 5.83 13.60 -12.32
C ASN A 191 7.26 14.06 -12.63
N PRO A 192 8.29 13.22 -12.44
CA PRO A 192 9.64 13.52 -12.90
C PRO A 192 9.66 13.49 -14.43
N LEU A 193 10.48 14.36 -15.03
CA LEU A 193 10.72 14.32 -16.46
C LEU A 193 11.65 13.16 -16.80
N THR A 194 11.09 12.06 -17.31
CA THR A 194 11.86 10.94 -17.88
C THR A 194 12.07 11.14 -19.38
N GLU A 195 13.06 10.47 -19.94
CA GLU A 195 13.34 10.51 -21.39
C GLU A 195 12.17 9.96 -22.22
N GLU A 196 11.47 8.95 -21.70
CA GLU A 196 10.26 8.39 -22.31
C GLU A 196 9.12 9.41 -22.35
N LEU A 197 8.83 10.09 -21.22
CA LEU A 197 7.80 11.14 -21.19
C LEU A 197 8.19 12.32 -22.09
N ARG A 198 9.47 12.69 -22.13
CA ARG A 198 9.97 13.76 -23.01
C ARG A 198 9.65 13.44 -24.47
N ARG A 199 9.93 12.22 -24.93
CA ARG A 199 9.65 11.80 -26.31
C ARG A 199 8.15 11.67 -26.57
N ALA A 200 7.41 11.03 -25.67
CA ALA A 200 5.98 10.78 -25.85
C ALA A 200 5.14 12.06 -25.91
N LEU A 201 5.57 13.11 -25.21
CA LEU A 201 4.89 14.41 -25.15
C LEU A 201 5.60 15.49 -25.99
N GLU A 202 6.61 15.10 -26.78
CA GLU A 202 7.40 16.00 -27.64
C GLU A 202 7.92 17.26 -26.92
N LEU A 203 8.40 17.07 -25.69
CA LEU A 203 8.82 18.16 -24.81
C LEU A 203 10.22 18.68 -25.21
N PRO A 204 10.47 20.00 -25.07
CA PRO A 204 11.76 20.60 -25.43
C PRO A 204 12.87 20.09 -24.50
N ASP A 205 14.12 20.14 -24.93
CA ASP A 205 15.29 19.74 -24.12
C ASP A 205 15.60 20.76 -23.01
N ARG A 206 14.69 20.83 -22.04
CA ARG A 206 14.77 21.66 -20.84
C ARG A 206 14.56 20.78 -19.61
N LYS A 207 15.08 21.22 -18.47
CA LYS A 207 14.88 20.60 -17.16
C LYS A 207 13.54 21.07 -16.57
N GLY A 208 12.93 20.23 -15.75
CA GLY A 208 11.66 20.54 -15.11
C GLY A 208 10.90 19.31 -14.63
N VAL A 209 9.60 19.50 -14.39
CA VAL A 209 8.66 18.44 -13.99
C VAL A 209 7.44 18.44 -14.90
N VAL A 210 6.88 17.26 -15.18
CA VAL A 210 5.74 17.11 -16.10
C VAL A 210 4.44 17.12 -15.32
N VAL A 211 3.47 17.92 -15.77
CA VAL A 211 2.13 17.99 -15.17
C VAL A 211 1.33 16.75 -15.57
N SER A 212 0.88 15.98 -14.58
CA SER A 212 -0.02 14.84 -14.77
C SER A 212 -1.48 15.20 -14.51
N ALA A 213 -1.73 16.18 -13.63
CA ALA A 213 -3.05 16.74 -13.41
C ALA A 213 -2.95 18.21 -12.97
N ALA A 214 -3.91 19.02 -13.39
CA ALA A 214 -4.11 20.38 -12.88
C ALA A 214 -5.60 20.57 -12.59
N ILE A 215 -5.92 21.11 -11.41
CA ILE A 215 -7.29 21.45 -11.00
C ILE A 215 -7.33 22.86 -10.39
N GLY A 216 -8.53 23.42 -10.24
CA GLY A 216 -8.73 24.69 -9.55
C GLY A 216 -7.99 25.84 -10.24
N PRO A 217 -7.37 26.77 -9.49
CA PRO A 217 -6.70 27.96 -10.04
C PRO A 217 -5.69 27.67 -11.14
N ALA A 218 -4.87 26.62 -11.00
CA ALA A 218 -3.89 26.24 -12.01
C ALA A 218 -4.56 25.81 -13.34
N HIS A 219 -5.63 25.01 -13.25
CA HIS A 219 -6.39 24.62 -14.43
C HIS A 219 -7.12 25.81 -15.07
N HIS A 220 -7.74 26.68 -14.27
CA HIS A 220 -8.40 27.89 -14.79
C HIS A 220 -7.43 28.88 -15.42
N ALA A 221 -6.17 28.90 -14.97
CA ALA A 221 -5.10 29.69 -15.56
C ALA A 221 -4.51 29.09 -16.86
N GLY A 222 -5.01 27.94 -17.33
CA GLY A 222 -4.61 27.36 -18.61
C GLY A 222 -3.59 26.22 -18.54
N LEU A 223 -3.12 25.85 -17.33
CA LEU A 223 -2.24 24.69 -17.17
C LEU A 223 -3.00 23.39 -17.48
N ARG A 224 -2.43 22.52 -18.32
CA ARG A 224 -3.02 21.24 -18.69
C ARG A 224 -2.06 20.07 -18.43
N PRO A 225 -2.58 18.83 -18.30
CA PRO A 225 -1.76 17.63 -18.32
C PRO A 225 -0.89 17.58 -19.58
N GLY A 226 0.36 17.15 -19.42
CA GLY A 226 1.36 17.13 -20.49
C GLY A 226 2.28 18.36 -20.53
N ALA A 227 1.94 19.45 -19.84
CA ALA A 227 2.81 20.61 -19.73
C ALA A 227 4.11 20.30 -18.98
N LEU A 228 5.21 20.95 -19.36
CA LEU A 228 6.49 20.89 -18.66
C LEU A 228 6.70 22.18 -17.85
N ILE A 229 6.66 22.09 -16.52
CA ILE A 229 6.99 23.24 -15.66
C ILE A 229 8.50 23.42 -15.65
N THR A 230 8.95 24.58 -16.11
CA THR A 230 10.37 24.94 -16.27
C THR A 230 10.87 25.87 -15.16
N ALA A 231 9.98 26.63 -14.51
CA ALA A 231 10.33 27.44 -13.34
C ALA A 231 9.15 27.67 -12.38
N ILE A 232 9.47 27.81 -11.09
CA ILE A 232 8.61 28.33 -10.03
C ILE A 232 9.37 29.49 -9.38
N ASN A 233 8.80 30.70 -9.39
CA ASN A 233 9.45 31.93 -8.87
C ASN A 233 10.90 32.11 -9.39
N GLY A 234 11.14 31.79 -10.67
CA GLY A 234 12.46 31.88 -11.30
C GLY A 234 13.39 30.68 -11.08
N GLU A 235 13.03 29.71 -10.25
CA GLU A 235 13.86 28.53 -9.99
C GLU A 235 13.33 27.27 -10.69
N THR A 236 14.23 26.50 -11.31
CA THR A 236 13.88 25.27 -12.04
C THR A 236 13.70 24.07 -11.08
N PRO A 237 12.51 23.42 -11.08
CA PRO A 237 12.31 22.20 -10.30
C PRO A 237 13.23 21.06 -10.78
N ARG A 238 14.00 20.47 -9.86
CA ARG A 238 14.89 19.32 -10.14
C ARG A 238 14.15 17.99 -10.06
N GLY A 239 12.90 18.01 -9.63
CA GLY A 239 12.04 16.87 -9.44
C GLY A 239 10.81 17.25 -8.61
N PRO A 240 9.85 16.32 -8.43
CA PRO A 240 8.61 16.55 -7.69
C PRO A 240 8.80 17.10 -6.27
N ALA A 241 9.77 16.60 -5.51
CA ALA A 241 10.05 17.11 -4.16
C ALA A 241 10.51 18.58 -4.17
N HIS A 242 11.39 18.96 -5.10
CA HIS A 242 11.84 20.34 -5.26
C HIS A 242 10.69 21.25 -5.68
N PHE A 243 9.87 20.81 -6.63
CA PHE A 243 8.66 21.53 -7.04
C PHE A 243 7.75 21.90 -5.85
N ARG A 244 7.48 20.94 -4.95
CA ARG A 244 6.68 21.18 -3.75
C ARG A 244 7.37 22.12 -2.75
N ALA A 245 8.69 22.05 -2.63
CA ALA A 245 9.46 22.97 -1.79
C ALA A 245 9.32 24.42 -2.29
N LEU A 246 9.55 24.65 -3.58
CA LEU A 246 9.46 25.98 -4.21
C LEU A 246 8.08 26.63 -4.03
N LEU A 247 7.01 25.84 -4.13
CA LEU A 247 5.65 26.36 -3.88
C LEU A 247 5.40 26.68 -2.39
N ARG A 248 5.95 25.92 -1.45
CA ARG A 248 5.81 26.18 0.00
C ARG A 248 6.67 27.35 0.49
N GLU A 249 7.78 27.61 -0.20
CA GLU A 249 8.65 28.76 0.08
C GLU A 249 8.04 30.08 -0.40
N THR A 250 6.98 30.03 -1.22
CA THR A 250 6.23 31.23 -1.59
C THR A 250 5.53 31.78 -0.34
N PRO A 251 5.77 33.05 0.05
CA PRO A 251 5.20 33.62 1.26
C PRO A 251 3.67 33.53 1.30
N SER A 252 3.12 33.30 2.51
CA SER A 252 1.67 33.23 2.69
C SER A 252 1.01 34.56 2.30
N GLY A 253 0.07 34.51 1.36
CA GLY A 253 -0.61 35.69 0.81
C GLY A 253 -0.05 36.19 -0.53
N GLU A 254 1.10 35.69 -0.97
CA GLU A 254 1.66 35.96 -2.29
C GLU A 254 1.23 34.88 -3.31
N ARG A 255 1.37 35.18 -4.61
CA ARG A 255 1.11 34.23 -5.69
C ARG A 255 2.43 33.67 -6.19
N ALA A 256 2.48 32.36 -6.41
CA ALA A 256 3.62 31.72 -7.05
C ALA A 256 3.55 31.94 -8.56
N GLU A 257 4.63 32.43 -9.14
CA GLU A 257 4.82 32.51 -10.59
C GLU A 257 5.25 31.14 -11.10
N VAL A 258 4.49 30.56 -12.02
CA VAL A 258 4.77 29.27 -12.65
C VAL A 258 5.02 29.48 -14.13
N THR A 259 6.22 29.16 -14.59
CA THR A 259 6.58 29.14 -16.02
C THR A 259 6.56 27.70 -16.52
N PHE A 260 5.89 27.47 -17.64
CA PHE A 260 5.74 26.13 -18.22
C PHE A 260 5.71 26.15 -19.74
N TRP A 261 6.11 25.04 -20.35
CA TRP A 261 6.00 24.79 -21.78
C TRP A 261 4.75 23.97 -22.08
N GLN A 262 3.94 24.44 -23.02
CA GLN A 262 2.72 23.78 -23.46
C GLN A 262 2.41 24.17 -24.91
N GLU A 263 2.03 23.20 -25.74
CA GLU A 263 1.62 23.42 -27.14
C GLU A 263 2.66 24.17 -27.99
N GLY A 264 3.95 23.96 -27.72
CA GLY A 264 5.04 24.57 -28.49
C GLY A 264 5.40 26.00 -28.06
N GLU A 265 4.80 26.50 -26.97
CA GLU A 265 5.05 27.85 -26.47
C GLU A 265 5.35 27.84 -24.95
N GLU A 266 6.05 28.89 -24.50
CA GLU A 266 6.27 29.12 -23.07
C GLU A 266 5.16 30.03 -22.52
N HIS A 267 4.54 29.58 -21.44
CA HIS A 267 3.45 30.24 -20.75
C HIS A 267 3.89 30.60 -19.33
N ARG A 268 3.26 31.64 -18.78
CA ARG A 268 3.45 32.07 -17.40
C ARG A 268 2.12 32.34 -16.74
N ILE A 269 1.93 31.78 -15.54
CA ILE A 269 0.72 31.97 -14.73
C ILE A 269 1.09 32.30 -13.29
N GLU A 270 0.17 32.98 -12.61
CA GLU A 270 0.28 33.21 -11.17
C GLU A 270 -0.82 32.46 -10.43
N ILE A 271 -0.44 31.58 -9.51
CA ILE A 271 -1.36 30.75 -8.73
C ILE A 271 -1.15 30.97 -7.23
N PRO A 272 -2.20 30.86 -6.41
CA PRO A 272 -2.00 30.82 -4.97
C PRO A 272 -1.19 29.55 -4.60
N PRO A 273 -0.17 29.65 -3.74
CA PRO A 273 0.67 28.50 -3.37
C PRO A 273 -0.11 27.42 -2.62
N GLU A 274 -1.24 27.80 -2.03
CA GLU A 274 -2.18 26.93 -1.33
C GLU A 274 -3.58 27.07 -1.93
N LEU A 275 -4.27 25.94 -2.13
CA LEU A 275 -5.71 26.00 -2.39
C LEU A 275 -6.38 26.43 -1.09
N SER A 276 -6.88 27.68 -1.03
CA SER A 276 -7.74 28.13 0.06
C SER A 276 -9.01 27.27 0.08
N GLY A 277 -8.99 26.26 0.96
CA GLY A 277 -10.01 25.24 1.07
C GLY A 277 -9.77 24.30 2.26
N GLY A 278 -9.32 24.85 3.41
CA GLY A 278 -9.46 24.15 4.70
C GLY A 278 -10.95 24.04 5.02
N HIS A 279 -11.49 22.86 5.33
CA HIS A 279 -11.24 22.24 6.63
C HIS A 279 -10.94 23.33 7.67
N ARG A 280 -11.97 24.11 8.03
CA ARG A 280 -11.95 24.82 9.30
C ARG A 280 -11.79 23.77 10.38
N ALA A 281 -10.57 23.65 10.90
CA ALA A 281 -10.32 23.06 12.20
C ALA A 281 -11.38 23.62 13.15
N ARG A 282 -12.21 22.73 13.69
CA ARG A 282 -13.13 23.06 14.77
C ARG A 282 -12.27 23.64 15.90
N ARG A 283 -12.37 24.95 16.09
CA ARG A 283 -11.86 25.65 17.26
C ARG A 283 -12.44 24.92 18.47
N ALA A 284 -11.59 24.33 19.30
CA ALA A 284 -12.01 23.76 20.58
C ALA A 284 -12.83 24.83 21.34
N PRO A 285 -13.94 24.46 21.99
CA PRO A 285 -14.69 25.42 22.79
C PRO A 285 -13.77 25.95 23.90
N ARG A 286 -13.65 27.27 23.99
CA ARG A 286 -13.02 27.93 25.14
C ARG A 286 -13.78 27.48 26.39
N ARG A 287 -13.06 26.95 27.39
CA ARG A 287 -13.63 26.76 28.73
C ARG A 287 -14.20 28.11 29.20
N PRO A 288 -15.42 28.16 29.75
CA PRO A 288 -15.88 29.34 30.44
C PRO A 288 -14.97 29.59 31.66
N GLU A 289 -14.54 30.84 31.82
CA GLU A 289 -13.88 31.29 33.05
C GLU A 289 -14.86 31.19 34.22
N PRO A 290 -14.37 30.93 35.45
CA PRO A 290 -15.23 30.89 36.62
C PRO A 290 -15.66 32.32 36.95
N HIS A 291 -16.95 32.62 36.79
CA HIS A 291 -17.54 33.78 37.45
C HIS A 291 -17.67 33.45 38.94
N GLY A 292 -17.01 34.29 39.76
CA GLY A 292 -17.27 34.37 41.20
C GLY A 292 -18.61 35.00 41.52
#